data_AF-A0AAW7MA87-F1
#
_entry.id   AF-A0AAW7MA87-F1
#
_cell.length_a   1.000
_cell.length_b   1.000
_cell.length_c   1.000
_cell.angle_alpha   90.00
_cell.angle_beta   90.00
_cell.angle_gamma   90.00
#
_symmetry.space_group_name_H-M   'P 1'
#
loop_
_entity.id
_entity.type
_entity.pdbx_description
1 polymer ?
#
loop_
_entity_poly.entity_id
_entity_poly.type
_entity_poly.pdbx_seq_one_letter_code
_entity_poly.pdbx_strand_id
1 'polypeptide(L)'
;MKQVEVSDYIQVNEIIYTLNEKQIKQMEEHQLSKELVRQRLKIGWPLNDAVQVPKGTNRETWLENQKAMKALQERLDRERRREEAKLRKKKPHLFHVPQKHQMGRYAKHLFKHNAMVKIKKDKYGRVQRG
;
A
#
# COMPACT_ATOMS: atom_id res chain seq x y z
N MET A 1 24.84 -10.53 3.57
CA MET A 1 23.54 -11.23 3.49
C MET A 1 22.98 -11.26 4.90
N LYS A 2 21.82 -10.64 5.16
CA LYS A 2 21.26 -10.63 6.53
C LYS A 2 20.80 -12.05 6.84
N GLN A 3 21.29 -12.62 7.95
CA GLN A 3 20.77 -13.87 8.50
C GLN A 3 19.27 -13.67 8.75
N VAL A 4 18.43 -14.52 8.17
CA VAL A 4 17.00 -14.52 8.45
C VAL A 4 16.87 -15.22 9.80
N GLU A 5 16.70 -14.43 10.85
CA GLU A 5 16.49 -14.95 12.20
C GLU A 5 15.22 -15.81 12.19
N VAL A 6 15.39 -17.10 12.42
CA VAL A 6 14.28 -18.05 12.57
C VAL A 6 13.69 -17.80 13.94
N SER A 7 12.51 -17.18 13.96
CA SER A 7 11.86 -16.72 15.19
C SER A 7 10.98 -17.79 15.85
N ASP A 8 10.40 -18.70 15.07
CA ASP A 8 9.42 -19.67 15.57
C ASP A 8 9.27 -20.87 14.60
N TYR A 9 8.57 -21.93 15.01
CA TYR A 9 8.29 -23.08 14.16
C TYR A 9 6.91 -23.68 14.40
N ILE A 10 6.35 -24.31 13.36
CA ILE A 10 5.12 -25.07 13.41
C ILE A 10 5.42 -26.48 12.91
N GLN A 11 5.15 -27.49 13.73
CA GLN A 11 5.26 -28.89 13.35
C GLN A 11 3.90 -29.45 12.93
N VAL A 12 3.85 -30.06 11.75
CA VAL A 12 2.68 -30.78 11.22
C VAL A 12 3.14 -32.16 10.80
N ASN A 13 2.65 -33.19 11.50
CA ASN A 13 3.12 -34.56 11.36
C ASN A 13 4.65 -34.63 11.59
N GLU A 14 5.42 -35.01 10.58
CA GLU A 14 6.89 -35.11 10.62
C GLU A 14 7.60 -33.90 9.98
N ILE A 15 6.85 -32.94 9.44
CA ILE A 15 7.40 -31.76 8.76
C ILE A 15 7.42 -30.57 9.71
N ILE A 16 8.58 -29.91 9.78
CA ILE A 16 8.80 -28.70 10.57
C ILE A 16 8.83 -27.50 9.62
N TYR A 17 7.90 -26.57 9.82
CA TYR A 17 7.84 -25.30 9.10
C TYR A 17 8.43 -24.20 9.97
N THR A 18 9.54 -23.61 9.55
CA THR A 18 10.14 -22.45 10.23
C THR A 18 9.43 -21.16 9.82
N LEU A 19 9.09 -20.32 10.79
CA LEU A 19 8.48 -19.02 10.58
C LEU A 19 9.52 -17.89 10.70
N ASN A 20 9.49 -17.00 9.72
CA ASN A 20 10.26 -15.78 9.72
C ASN A 20 9.51 -14.66 10.47
N GLU A 21 10.20 -13.66 10.99
CA GLU A 21 9.58 -12.49 11.66
C GLU A 21 8.48 -11.82 10.82
N LYS A 22 8.67 -11.76 9.49
CA LYS A 22 7.66 -11.20 8.57
C LYS A 22 6.36 -11.99 8.58
N GLN A 23 6.46 -13.32 8.64
CA GLN A 23 5.30 -14.20 8.68
C GLN A 23 4.59 -14.09 10.03
N ILE A 24 5.32 -13.91 11.13
CA ILE A 24 4.72 -13.63 12.44
C ILE A 24 3.92 -12.33 12.41
N LYS A 25 4.49 -11.25 11.87
CA LYS A 25 3.76 -9.98 11.70
C LYS A 25 2.51 -10.13 10.83
N GLN A 26 2.61 -10.87 9.73
CA GLN A 26 1.45 -11.16 8.88
C GLN A 26 0.39 -11.98 9.62
N MET A 27 0.78 -12.93 10.46
CA MET A 27 -0.15 -13.67 11.30
C MET A 27 -0.89 -12.76 12.27
N GLU A 28 -0.20 -11.83 12.92
CA GLU A 28 -0.81 -10.83 13.81
C GLU A 28 -1.78 -9.92 13.05
N GLU A 29 -1.36 -9.37 11.91
CA GLU A 29 -2.18 -8.49 11.05
C GLU A 29 -3.44 -9.19 10.54
N HIS A 30 -3.33 -10.46 10.17
CA HIS A 30 -4.43 -11.28 9.65
C HIS A 30 -5.22 -12.02 10.74
N GLN A 31 -4.91 -11.77 12.01
CA GLN A 31 -5.55 -12.36 13.20
C GLN A 31 -5.55 -13.90 13.15
N LEU A 32 -4.41 -14.48 12.74
CA LEU A 32 -4.20 -15.91 12.61
C LEU A 32 -3.56 -16.47 13.89
N SER A 33 -4.20 -17.47 14.48
CA SER A 33 -3.57 -18.27 15.53
C SER A 33 -2.61 -19.31 14.91
N LYS A 34 -1.59 -19.72 15.67
CA LYS A 34 -0.69 -20.83 15.27
C LYS A 34 -1.48 -22.10 14.95
N GLU A 35 -2.55 -22.37 15.69
CA GLU A 35 -3.44 -23.52 15.46
C GLU A 35 -4.14 -23.45 14.10
N LEU A 36 -4.65 -22.27 13.71
CA LEU A 36 -5.30 -22.09 12.42
C LEU A 36 -4.31 -22.27 11.26
N VAL A 37 -3.10 -21.74 11.38
CA VAL A 37 -2.03 -21.96 10.39
C VAL A 37 -1.67 -23.44 10.31
N ARG A 38 -1.58 -24.14 11.45
CA ARG A 38 -1.36 -25.60 11.51
C ARG A 38 -2.48 -26.37 10.80
N GLN A 39 -3.74 -25.98 10.98
CA GLN A 39 -4.87 -26.60 10.27
C GLN A 39 -4.77 -26.41 8.75
N ARG A 40 -4.43 -25.19 8.29
CA ARG A 40 -4.22 -24.89 6.86
C ARG A 40 -3.09 -25.73 6.26
N LEU A 41 -1.97 -25.87 6.98
CA LEU A 41 -0.85 -26.72 6.57
C LEU A 41 -1.27 -28.21 6.52
N LYS A 42 -2.07 -28.68 7.48
CA LYS A 42 -2.60 -30.06 7.49
C LYS A 42 -3.51 -30.35 6.29
N ILE A 43 -4.26 -29.35 5.82
CA ILE A 43 -5.07 -29.43 4.59
C ILE A 43 -4.18 -29.47 3.33
N GLY A 44 -2.91 -29.09 3.44
CA GLY A 44 -1.96 -29.06 2.32
C GLY A 44 -1.76 -27.69 1.70
N TRP A 45 -2.11 -26.60 2.41
CA TRP A 45 -1.79 -25.25 1.93
C TRP A 45 -0.28 -25.02 2.03
N PRO A 46 0.31 -24.28 1.07
CA PRO A 46 1.70 -23.85 1.21
C PRO A 46 1.83 -22.84 2.36
N LEU A 47 2.97 -22.83 3.04
CA LEU A 47 3.21 -21.99 4.23
C LEU A 47 2.91 -20.51 4.00
N ASN A 48 3.29 -19.97 2.83
CA ASN A 48 3.04 -18.57 2.51
C ASN A 48 1.54 -18.25 2.41
N ASP A 49 0.76 -19.08 1.72
CA ASP A 49 -0.70 -18.89 1.64
C ASP A 49 -1.35 -19.08 3.01
N ALA A 50 -0.85 -20.04 3.81
CA ALA A 50 -1.37 -20.34 5.14
C ALA A 50 -1.25 -19.15 6.10
N VAL A 51 -0.25 -18.28 5.89
CA VAL A 51 -0.01 -17.07 6.68
C VAL A 51 -0.64 -15.82 6.05
N GLN A 52 -0.72 -15.71 4.73
CA GLN A 52 -1.21 -14.49 4.05
C GLN A 52 -2.74 -14.41 3.96
N VAL A 53 -3.44 -15.55 3.95
CA VAL A 53 -4.90 -15.55 3.82
C VAL A 53 -5.53 -15.14 5.16
N PRO A 54 -6.38 -14.10 5.24
CA PRO A 54 -7.05 -13.71 6.48
C PRO A 54 -7.94 -14.80 7.09
N LYS A 55 -8.23 -14.69 8.38
CA LYS A 55 -9.21 -15.57 9.03
C LYS A 55 -10.59 -15.38 8.37
N GLY A 56 -11.29 -16.50 8.11
CA GLY A 56 -12.66 -16.47 7.57
C GLY A 56 -12.77 -16.26 6.05
N THR A 57 -11.67 -16.11 5.33
CA THR A 57 -11.68 -16.01 3.86
C THR A 57 -11.38 -17.36 3.20
N ASN A 58 -12.06 -17.67 2.09
CA ASN A 58 -11.70 -18.79 1.22
C ASN A 58 -10.38 -18.48 0.49
N ARG A 59 -9.48 -19.46 0.37
CA ARG A 59 -8.20 -19.35 -0.32
C ARG A 59 -8.37 -18.98 -1.80
N GLU A 60 -9.28 -19.63 -2.50
CA GLU A 60 -9.43 -19.44 -3.95
C GLU A 60 -9.90 -18.03 -4.28
N THR A 61 -10.95 -17.57 -3.58
CA THR A 61 -11.45 -16.20 -3.74
C THR A 61 -10.41 -15.17 -3.33
N TRP A 62 -9.62 -15.45 -2.29
CA TRP A 62 -8.50 -14.58 -1.90
C TRP A 62 -7.44 -14.49 -3.01
N LEU A 63 -7.05 -15.61 -3.62
CA LEU A 63 -6.09 -15.65 -4.72
C LEU A 63 -6.59 -14.92 -5.97
N GLU A 64 -7.87 -15.10 -6.31
CA GLU A 64 -8.51 -14.36 -7.42
C GLU A 64 -8.52 -12.87 -7.16
N ASN A 65 -8.88 -12.44 -5.95
CA ASN A 65 -8.84 -11.04 -5.55
C ASN A 65 -7.43 -10.46 -5.63
N GLN A 66 -6.40 -11.18 -5.18
CA GLN A 66 -5.00 -10.75 -5.29
C GLN A 66 -4.59 -10.59 -6.76
N LYS A 67 -4.96 -11.54 -7.63
CA LYS A 67 -4.71 -11.43 -9.08
C LYS A 67 -5.43 -10.22 -9.68
N ALA A 68 -6.69 -9.99 -9.33
CA ALA A 68 -7.48 -8.86 -9.80
C ALA A 68 -6.88 -7.52 -9.34
N MET A 69 -6.49 -7.41 -8.07
CA MET A 69 -5.83 -6.23 -7.52
C MET A 69 -4.51 -5.92 -8.21
N LYS A 70 -3.68 -6.95 -8.46
CA LYS A 70 -2.43 -6.80 -9.21
C LYS A 70 -2.67 -6.32 -10.64
N ALA A 71 -3.63 -6.93 -11.34
CA ALA A 71 -3.97 -6.53 -12.72
C ALA A 71 -4.51 -5.09 -12.79
N LEU A 72 -5.31 -4.68 -11.81
CA LEU A 72 -5.80 -3.30 -11.69
C LEU A 72 -4.64 -2.33 -11.46
N GLN A 73 -3.73 -2.64 -10.54
CA GLN A 73 -2.56 -1.82 -10.25
C GLN A 73 -1.68 -1.65 -11.50
N GLU A 74 -1.40 -2.74 -12.22
CA GLU A 74 -0.63 -2.70 -13.47
C GLU A 74 -1.32 -1.87 -14.56
N ARG A 75 -2.66 -1.92 -14.64
CA ARG A 75 -3.42 -1.06 -15.56
C ARG A 75 -3.27 0.42 -15.18
N LEU A 76 -3.45 0.77 -13.91
CA LEU A 76 -3.32 2.14 -13.42
C LEU A 76 -1.89 2.69 -13.63
N ASP A 77 -0.87 1.87 -13.39
CA ASP A 77 0.52 2.26 -13.59
C ASP A 77 0.87 2.42 -15.07
N ARG A 78 0.25 1.64 -15.97
CA ARG A 78 0.37 1.85 -17.43
C ARG A 78 -0.31 3.15 -17.84
N GLU A 79 -1.49 3.45 -17.32
CA GLU A 79 -2.22 4.67 -17.62
C GLU A 79 -1.46 5.90 -17.11
N ARG A 80 -0.95 5.87 -15.88
CA ARG A 80 -0.12 6.92 -15.31
C ARG A 80 1.11 7.21 -16.17
N ARG A 81 1.83 6.16 -16.58
CA ARG A 81 3.00 6.28 -17.47
C ARG A 81 2.64 6.89 -18.83
N ARG A 82 1.49 6.51 -19.40
CA ARG A 82 1.01 7.08 -20.67
C ARG A 82 0.68 8.56 -20.51
N GLU A 83 -0.02 8.95 -19.46
CA GLU A 83 -0.37 10.35 -19.20
C GLU A 83 0.87 11.20 -18.91
N GLU A 84 1.83 10.67 -18.15
CA GLU A 84 3.12 11.36 -17.92
C GLU A 84 3.90 11.55 -19.23
N ALA A 85 3.97 10.52 -20.07
CA ALA A 85 4.64 10.62 -21.38
C ALA A 85 3.95 11.64 -22.30
N LYS A 86 2.61 11.66 -22.33
CA LYS A 86 1.84 12.69 -23.05
C LYS A 86 2.13 14.09 -22.50
N LEU A 87 2.19 14.26 -21.18
CA LEU A 87 2.50 15.54 -20.54
C LEU A 87 3.91 16.02 -20.88
N ARG A 88 4.91 15.13 -20.83
CA ARG A 88 6.29 15.43 -21.24
C ARG A 88 6.38 15.85 -22.70
N LYS A 89 5.63 15.21 -23.60
CA LYS A 89 5.58 15.59 -25.02
C LYS A 89 4.90 16.94 -25.25
N LYS A 90 3.76 17.19 -24.59
CA LYS A 90 2.99 18.44 -24.76
C LYS A 90 3.65 19.65 -24.08
N LYS A 91 4.25 19.45 -22.92
CA LYS A 91 4.83 20.50 -22.06
C LYS A 91 6.22 20.10 -21.57
N PRO A 92 7.23 20.00 -22.46
CA PRO A 92 8.57 19.57 -22.08
C PRO A 92 9.25 20.55 -21.11
N HIS A 93 9.01 21.86 -21.27
CA HIS A 93 9.58 22.89 -20.40
C HIS A 93 9.20 22.73 -18.92
N LEU A 94 8.06 22.07 -18.63
CA LEU A 94 7.61 21.82 -17.25
C LEU A 94 8.60 20.94 -16.47
N PHE A 95 9.38 20.09 -17.17
CA PHE A 95 10.31 19.13 -16.58
C PHE A 95 11.78 19.58 -16.64
N HIS A 96 12.13 20.47 -17.56
CA HIS A 96 13.51 20.89 -17.80
C HIS A 96 13.83 22.27 -17.22
N VAL A 97 12.82 23.14 -17.09
CA VAL A 97 13.01 24.52 -16.63
C VAL A 97 12.64 24.60 -15.14
N PRO A 98 13.50 25.17 -14.27
CA PRO A 98 13.18 25.36 -12.87
C PRO A 98 11.98 26.32 -12.72
N GLN A 99 10.89 25.82 -12.16
CA GLN A 99 9.69 26.60 -11.95
C GLN A 99 9.73 27.31 -10.59
N LYS A 100 9.48 28.62 -10.61
CA LYS A 100 9.36 29.41 -9.38
C LYS A 100 7.97 29.20 -8.77
N HIS A 101 7.85 28.28 -7.81
CA HIS A 101 6.60 27.99 -7.10
C HIS A 101 6.41 28.77 -5.80
N GLN A 102 7.43 29.50 -5.36
CA GLN A 102 7.41 30.20 -4.08
C GLN A 102 6.62 31.51 -4.16
N MET A 103 5.77 31.77 -3.16
CA MET A 103 5.12 33.07 -3.01
C MET A 103 6.16 34.16 -2.73
N GLY A 104 6.07 35.28 -3.45
CA GLY A 104 6.88 36.47 -3.16
C GLY A 104 6.59 37.04 -1.75
N ARG A 105 7.49 37.89 -1.24
CA ARG A 105 7.34 38.50 0.11
C ARG A 105 5.99 39.20 0.29
N TYR A 106 5.55 39.94 -0.72
CA TYR A 106 4.27 40.64 -0.71
C TYR A 106 3.08 39.67 -0.72
N ALA A 107 3.09 38.65 -1.57
CA ALA A 107 2.04 37.62 -1.60
C ALA A 107 1.95 36.87 -0.26
N LYS A 108 3.10 36.55 0.38
CA LYS A 108 3.13 35.98 1.73
C LYS A 108 2.52 36.91 2.77
N HIS A 109 2.82 38.22 2.68
CA HIS A 109 2.23 39.24 3.55
C HIS A 109 0.70 39.29 3.37
N LEU A 110 0.20 39.45 2.15
CA LEU A 110 -1.24 39.46 1.87
C LEU A 110 -1.94 38.17 2.32
N PHE A 111 -1.32 37.01 2.10
CA PHE A 111 -1.85 35.73 2.56
C PHE A 111 -1.90 35.65 4.10
N LYS A 112 -0.89 36.18 4.81
CA LYS A 112 -0.89 36.24 6.29
C LYS A 112 -2.00 37.14 6.80
N HIS A 113 -2.23 38.29 6.14
CA HIS A 113 -3.21 39.30 6.56
C HIS A 113 -4.62 39.08 5.99
N ASN A 114 -4.95 37.88 5.48
CA ASN A 114 -6.26 37.57 4.88
C ASN A 114 -6.68 38.51 3.72
N ALA A 115 -5.72 39.22 3.11
CA ALA A 115 -5.96 40.10 1.98
C ALA A 115 -5.98 39.35 0.62
N MET A 116 -5.66 38.05 0.64
CA MET A 116 -5.87 37.12 -0.48
C MET A 116 -6.96 36.11 -0.14
N VAL A 117 -7.71 35.68 -1.16
CA VAL A 117 -8.77 34.67 -1.02
C VAL A 117 -8.18 33.37 -0.46
N LYS A 118 -8.71 32.93 0.67
CA LYS A 118 -8.40 31.63 1.27
C LYS A 118 -9.55 30.68 0.98
N ILE A 119 -9.20 29.44 0.67
CA ILE A 119 -10.19 28.36 0.57
C ILE A 119 -10.86 28.22 1.94
N LYS A 120 -12.17 28.47 1.99
CA LYS A 120 -12.96 28.36 3.22
C LYS A 120 -12.98 26.90 3.67
N LYS A 121 -12.59 26.68 4.94
CA LYS A 121 -12.65 25.37 5.58
C LYS A 121 -13.66 25.41 6.71
N ASP A 122 -14.38 24.30 6.91
CA ASP A 122 -15.24 24.13 8.07
C ASP A 122 -14.41 23.85 9.34
N LYS A 123 -15.10 23.73 10.48
CA LYS A 123 -14.47 23.41 11.78
C LYS A 123 -13.79 22.03 11.82
N TYR A 124 -14.02 21.18 10.82
CA TYR A 124 -13.43 19.86 10.68
C TYR A 124 -12.31 19.83 9.62
N GLY A 125 -11.92 21.00 9.08
CA GLY A 125 -10.85 21.14 8.09
C GLY A 125 -11.25 20.77 6.66
N ARG A 126 -12.53 20.48 6.40
CA ARG A 126 -13.05 20.16 5.07
C ARG A 126 -13.25 21.42 4.26
N VAL A 127 -12.87 21.38 2.99
CA VAL A 127 -13.04 22.52 2.07
C VAL A 127 -14.52 22.66 1.72
N GLN A 128 -15.10 23.83 1.99
CA GLN A 128 -16.44 24.17 1.52
C GLN A 128 -16.34 24.61 0.06
N ARG A 129 -16.62 23.68 -0.86
CA ARG A 129 -16.82 24.02 -2.27
C ARG A 129 -18.28 24.46 -2.43
N GLY A 130 -18.48 25.66 -2.97
CA GLY A 130 -19.80 26.13 -3.40
C GLY A 130 -20.23 25.47 -4.69
#